data_AF-A0A1W1Y2L1-F1
#
_entry.id   AF-A0A1W1Y2L1-F1
#
_cell.length_a   1.000
_cell.length_b   1.000
_cell.length_c   1.000
_cell.angle_alpha   90.00
_cell.angle_beta   90.00
_cell.angle_gamma   90.00
#
_symmetry.space_group_name_H-M   'P 1'
#
loop_
_entity.id
_entity.type
_entity.pdbx_description
1 polymer ?
#
loop_
_entity_poly.entity_id
_entity_poly.type
_entity_poly.pdbx_seq_one_letter_code
_entity_poly.pdbx_strand_id
1 'polypeptide(L)'
;MSELAREAGLTLQTTSAHLVKLQNGNLVMAREQGRHCYFQLAPPGVAAVLEALMGLVAERGHVRTRIGPRDETPRVARRCYNHLAGAAGVQLDESLTQRDYLIVTNTGLSLSPHGRAFSESLGIDLSRLSARRPRSAGNASTVANARPILSATLAKPFSIC
;
A
#
# COMPACT_ATOMS: atom_id res chain seq x y z
N MET A 1 0.74 13.72 -12.16
CA MET A 1 1.74 14.79 -11.94
C MET A 1 1.16 16.03 -11.27
N SER A 2 0.06 16.61 -11.75
CA SER A 2 -0.59 17.78 -11.13
C SER A 2 -0.95 17.57 -9.66
N GLU A 3 -1.46 16.39 -9.31
CA GLU A 3 -1.79 16.04 -7.93
C GLU A 3 -0.55 15.94 -7.03
N LEU A 4 0.54 15.33 -7.52
CA LEU A 4 1.84 15.29 -6.82
C LEU A 4 2.40 16.70 -6.57
N ALA A 5 2.30 17.58 -7.57
CA ALA A 5 2.74 18.96 -7.45
C ALA A 5 1.91 19.71 -6.39
N ARG A 6 0.59 19.55 -6.41
CA ARG A 6 -0.34 20.12 -5.43
C ARG A 6 -0.04 19.63 -4.01
N GLU A 7 0.18 18.34 -3.83
CA GLU A 7 0.42 17.73 -2.51
C GLU A 7 1.80 18.07 -1.96
N ALA A 8 2.82 18.18 -2.82
CA ALA A 8 4.16 18.63 -2.44
C ALA A 8 4.26 20.15 -2.23
N GLY A 9 3.23 20.92 -2.59
CA GLY A 9 3.27 22.38 -2.57
C GLY A 9 4.27 22.97 -3.57
N LEU A 10 4.54 22.27 -4.68
CA LEU A 10 5.52 22.64 -5.70
C LEU A 10 4.84 22.99 -7.02
N THR A 11 5.54 23.74 -7.88
CA THR A 11 5.08 23.97 -9.25
C THR A 11 5.17 22.68 -10.08
N LEU A 12 4.41 22.60 -11.18
CA LEU A 12 4.50 21.49 -12.13
C LEU A 12 5.92 21.32 -12.69
N GLN A 13 6.60 22.42 -13.01
CA GLN A 13 7.96 22.42 -13.54
C GLN A 13 8.97 21.86 -12.52
N THR A 14 8.89 22.33 -11.27
CA THR A 14 9.76 21.87 -10.18
C THR A 14 9.51 20.39 -9.87
N THR A 15 8.24 19.98 -9.82
CA THR A 15 7.85 18.58 -9.58
C THR A 15 8.38 17.66 -10.67
N SER A 16 8.25 18.05 -11.95
CA SER A 16 8.79 17.28 -13.07
C SER A 16 10.31 17.10 -12.95
N ALA A 17 11.05 18.18 -12.67
CA ALA A 17 12.50 18.12 -12.48
C ALA A 17 12.93 17.21 -11.31
N HIS A 18 12.18 17.21 -10.20
CA HIS A 18 12.44 16.30 -9.08
C HIS A 18 12.17 14.84 -9.45
N LEU A 19 11.06 14.55 -10.14
CA LEU A 19 10.72 13.19 -10.54
C LEU A 19 11.78 12.60 -11.48
N VAL A 20 12.32 13.40 -12.41
CA VAL A 20 13.44 12.97 -13.27
C VAL A 20 14.68 12.63 -12.42
N LYS A 21 15.04 13.46 -11.43
CA LYS A 21 16.17 13.16 -10.53
C LYS A 21 15.96 11.88 -9.73
N LEU A 22 14.76 11.68 -9.20
CA LEU A 22 14.41 10.48 -8.44
C LEU A 22 14.41 9.22 -9.32
N GLN A 23 13.98 9.35 -10.58
CA GLN A 23 14.02 8.26 -11.56
C GLN A 23 15.46 7.91 -11.94
N ASN A 24 16.30 8.91 -12.19
CA ASN A 24 17.74 8.71 -12.44
C ASN A 24 18.45 8.05 -11.26
N GLY A 25 18.00 8.32 -10.03
CA GLY A 25 18.49 7.68 -8.81
C GLY A 25 17.89 6.31 -8.52
N ASN A 26 17.07 5.74 -9.42
CA ASN A 26 16.34 4.49 -9.21
C ASN A 26 15.50 4.45 -7.92
N LEU A 27 15.01 5.62 -7.47
CA LEU A 27 14.16 5.72 -6.28
C LEU A 27 12.68 5.57 -6.62
N VAL A 28 12.30 6.00 -7.84
CA VAL A 28 10.93 5.90 -8.35
C VAL A 28 10.90 5.37 -9.78
N MET A 29 9.78 4.76 -10.14
CA MET A 29 9.46 4.25 -11.47
C MET A 29 8.17 4.89 -11.97
N ALA A 30 8.19 5.35 -13.21
CA ALA A 30 7.01 5.84 -13.90
C ALA A 30 6.19 4.67 -14.50
N ARG A 31 4.87 4.76 -14.40
CA ARG A 31 3.88 3.86 -15.00
C ARG A 31 2.92 4.71 -15.82
N GLU A 32 2.95 4.51 -17.13
CA GLU A 32 2.00 5.16 -18.02
C GLU A 32 0.68 4.39 -18.02
N GLN A 33 -0.42 5.07 -17.70
CA GLN A 33 -1.76 4.53 -17.79
C GLN A 33 -2.67 5.57 -18.47
N GLY A 34 -2.84 5.41 -19.79
CA GLY A 34 -3.60 6.33 -20.62
C GLY A 34 -2.97 7.72 -20.60
N ARG A 35 -3.74 8.74 -20.22
CA ARG A 35 -3.30 10.14 -20.18
C ARG A 35 -2.58 10.51 -18.88
N HIS A 36 -2.44 9.56 -17.96
CA HIS A 36 -1.87 9.80 -16.64
C HIS A 36 -0.58 9.01 -16.45
N CYS A 37 0.44 9.70 -15.95
CA CYS A 37 1.69 9.10 -15.50
C CYS A 37 1.64 8.97 -13.98
N TYR A 38 1.71 7.73 -13.51
CA TYR A 38 1.77 7.35 -12.11
C TYR A 38 3.22 7.07 -11.72
N PHE A 39 3.58 7.36 -10.47
CA PHE A 39 4.92 7.10 -9.95
C PHE A 39 4.82 6.14 -8.77
N GLN A 40 5.71 5.15 -8.73
CA GLN A 40 5.80 4.15 -7.68
C GLN A 40 7.23 4.12 -7.14
N LEU A 41 7.43 3.74 -5.88
CA LEU A 41 8.78 3.48 -5.36
C LEU A 41 9.38 2.29 -6.11
N ALA A 42 10.64 2.40 -6.52
CA ALA A 42 11.24 1.42 -7.42
C ALA A 42 11.72 0.14 -6.69
N PRO A 43 12.67 0.18 -5.73
CA PRO A 43 13.12 -1.01 -5.03
C PRO A 43 12.48 -1.13 -3.63
N PRO A 44 12.26 -2.37 -3.12
CA PRO A 44 11.83 -2.59 -1.73
C PRO A 44 12.72 -1.91 -0.69
N GLY A 45 14.03 -1.81 -0.98
CA GLY A 45 14.99 -1.14 -0.10
C GLY A 45 14.72 0.35 0.12
N VAL A 46 14.11 1.04 -0.85
CA VAL A 46 13.78 2.47 -0.70
C VAL A 46 12.62 2.64 0.27
N ALA A 47 11.61 1.77 0.20
CA ALA A 47 10.51 1.77 1.16
C ALA A 47 11.02 1.51 2.59
N ALA A 48 11.91 0.54 2.77
CA ALA A 48 12.49 0.22 4.08
C ALA A 48 13.31 1.38 4.67
N VAL A 49 14.10 2.09 3.86
CA VAL A 49 14.85 3.27 4.32
C VAL A 49 13.91 4.41 4.72
N LEU A 50 12.87 4.67 3.93
CA LEU A 50 11.86 5.68 4.26
C LEU A 50 11.13 5.31 5.56
N GLU A 51 10.79 4.05 5.74
CA GLU A 51 10.15 3.54 6.95
C GLU A 51 11.05 3.70 8.18
N ALA A 52 12.32 3.34 8.09
CA ALA A 52 13.29 3.53 9.17
C ALA A 52 13.46 5.01 9.55
N LEU A 53 13.54 5.90 8.55
CA LEU A 53 13.61 7.35 8.78
C LEU A 53 12.34 7.89 9.45
N MET A 54 11.17 7.43 9.01
CA MET A 54 9.90 7.80 9.63
C MET A 54 9.81 7.31 11.08
N GLY A 55 10.25 6.09 11.36
CA GLY A 55 10.33 5.54 12.72
C GLY A 55 11.20 6.42 13.63
N LEU A 56 12.41 6.75 13.17
CA LEU A 56 13.34 7.62 13.91
C LEU A 56 12.75 9.00 14.20
N VAL A 57 12.02 9.58 13.24
CA VAL A 57 11.37 10.90 13.40
C VAL A 57 10.19 10.82 14.36
N ALA A 58 9.42 9.71 14.33
CA ALA A 58 8.29 9.47 15.21
C ALA A 58 8.72 9.33 16.67
N GLU A 59 9.82 8.61 16.94
CA GLU A 59 10.42 8.49 18.28
C GLU A 59 10.81 9.84 18.87
N ARG A 60 11.22 10.79 18.02
CA ARG A 60 11.61 12.15 18.42
C ARG A 60 10.43 13.12 18.52
N GLY A 61 9.20 12.63 18.42
CA GLY A 61 7.99 13.46 18.52
C GLY A 61 7.77 14.40 17.33
N HIS A 62 8.51 14.24 16.24
CA HIS A 62 8.45 15.11 15.07
C HIS A 62 7.50 14.57 13.99
N VAL A 63 6.27 14.22 14.35
CA VAL A 63 5.26 13.76 13.38
C VAL A 63 4.57 14.98 12.74
N ARG A 64 5.31 15.72 11.92
CA ARG A 64 4.81 16.94 11.26
C ARG A 64 3.94 16.65 10.03
N THR A 65 4.04 15.47 9.44
CA THR A 65 3.30 15.08 8.23
C THR A 65 2.31 13.97 8.56
N ARG A 66 1.05 14.37 8.75
CA ARG A 66 -0.06 13.44 9.00
C ARG A 66 -0.54 12.87 7.66
N ILE A 67 0.04 11.75 7.23
CA ILE A 67 -0.35 11.07 5.99
C ILE A 67 -1.79 10.55 6.13
N GLY A 68 -2.60 10.74 5.08
CA GLY A 68 -4.00 10.30 5.02
C GLY A 68 -5.04 11.38 5.39
N PRO A 69 -6.34 11.06 5.27
CA PRO A 69 -7.46 11.99 5.45
C PRO A 69 -7.36 12.79 6.76
N ARG A 70 -7.63 14.09 6.74
CA ARG A 70 -7.52 14.93 7.96
C ARG A 70 -8.42 14.43 9.08
N ASP A 71 -9.63 13.97 8.73
CA ASP A 71 -10.66 13.50 9.65
C ASP A 71 -10.38 12.10 10.20
N GLU A 72 -10.92 11.78 11.38
CA GLU A 72 -10.65 10.54 12.10
C GLU A 72 -11.40 9.33 11.54
N THR A 73 -12.69 9.48 11.22
CA THR A 73 -13.52 8.41 10.66
C THR A 73 -12.92 7.75 9.41
N PRO A 74 -12.49 8.49 8.37
CA PRO A 74 -11.84 7.90 7.19
C PRO A 74 -10.42 7.36 7.44
N ARG A 75 -9.82 7.59 8.62
CA ARG A 75 -8.60 6.90 9.06
C ARG A 75 -8.90 5.52 9.61
N VAL A 76 -10.03 5.34 10.29
CA VAL A 76 -10.47 4.05 10.81
C VAL A 76 -10.79 3.10 9.65
N ALA A 77 -11.70 3.51 8.77
CA ALA A 77 -12.10 2.71 7.62
C ALA A 77 -12.55 3.60 6.46
N ARG A 78 -12.08 3.28 5.25
CA ARG A 78 -12.53 3.90 4.00
C ARG A 78 -12.43 2.90 2.85
N ARG A 79 -13.13 3.17 1.75
CA ARG A 79 -12.84 2.49 0.48
C ARG A 79 -11.81 3.31 -0.28
N CYS A 80 -10.66 2.72 -0.56
CA CYS A 80 -9.71 3.23 -1.53
C CYS A 80 -9.94 2.45 -2.82
N TYR A 81 -10.46 3.11 -3.86
CA TYR A 81 -10.86 2.45 -5.09
C TYR A 81 -11.82 1.25 -4.82
N ASN A 82 -11.35 0.04 -5.12
CA ASN A 82 -12.05 -1.23 -4.97
C ASN A 82 -11.62 -2.02 -3.72
N HIS A 83 -10.81 -1.45 -2.81
CA HIS A 83 -10.35 -2.12 -1.59
C HIS A 83 -10.67 -1.34 -0.31
N LEU A 84 -10.74 -2.08 0.80
CA LEU A 84 -10.85 -1.50 2.14
C LEU A 84 -9.48 -0.98 2.58
N ALA A 85 -9.44 0.27 3.03
CA ALA A 85 -8.25 0.96 3.51
C ALA A 85 -8.52 1.65 4.85
N GLY A 86 -7.47 2.19 5.46
CA GLY A 86 -7.51 2.67 6.84
C GLY A 86 -7.10 1.58 7.83
N ALA A 87 -7.05 1.92 9.12
CA ALA A 87 -6.56 1.03 10.17
C ALA A 87 -7.26 -0.33 10.17
N ALA A 88 -8.59 -0.36 9.93
CA ALA A 88 -9.36 -1.59 9.83
C ALA A 88 -8.95 -2.46 8.63
N GLY A 89 -8.63 -1.84 7.49
CA GLY A 89 -8.17 -2.57 6.30
C GLY A 89 -6.81 -3.25 6.55
N VAL A 90 -5.90 -2.56 7.21
CA VAL A 90 -4.57 -3.12 7.51
C VAL A 90 -4.65 -4.21 8.59
N GLN A 91 -5.43 -3.99 9.64
CA GLN A 91 -5.66 -5.00 10.67
C GLN A 91 -6.31 -6.27 10.10
N LEU A 92 -7.21 -6.13 9.13
CA LEU A 92 -7.81 -7.25 8.42
C LEU A 92 -6.75 -8.04 7.65
N ASP A 93 -5.92 -7.36 6.85
CA ASP A 93 -4.84 -8.00 6.07
C ASP A 93 -3.84 -8.75 6.98
N GLU A 94 -3.41 -8.12 8.08
CA GLU A 94 -2.55 -8.75 9.08
C GLU A 94 -3.21 -9.98 9.69
N SER A 95 -4.47 -9.88 10.12
CA SER A 95 -5.17 -11.00 10.74
C SER A 95 -5.41 -12.15 9.77
N LEU A 96 -5.65 -11.88 8.49
CA LEU A 96 -5.82 -12.92 7.47
C LEU A 96 -4.47 -13.59 7.14
N THR A 97 -3.39 -12.80 7.11
CA THR A 97 -2.04 -13.31 6.87
C THR A 97 -1.52 -14.14 8.03
N GLN A 98 -1.68 -13.68 9.28
CA GLN A 98 -1.26 -14.39 10.49
C GLN A 98 -2.01 -15.72 10.70
N ARG A 99 -3.20 -15.86 10.11
CA ARG A 99 -4.01 -17.10 10.15
C ARG A 99 -3.80 -18.00 8.94
N ASP A 100 -2.82 -17.71 8.10
CA ASP A 100 -2.52 -18.43 6.86
C ASP A 100 -3.74 -18.53 5.90
N TYR A 101 -4.62 -17.53 5.91
CA TYR A 101 -5.76 -17.47 4.99
C TYR A 101 -5.38 -16.91 3.61
N LEU A 102 -4.23 -16.24 3.53
CA LEU A 102 -3.70 -15.64 2.31
C LEU A 102 -2.39 -16.31 1.89
N ILE A 103 -2.22 -16.49 0.59
CA ILE A 103 -1.02 -17.02 -0.05
C ILE A 103 -0.52 -15.99 -1.05
N VAL A 104 0.75 -15.61 -0.95
CA VAL A 104 1.41 -14.79 -1.94
C VAL A 104 1.87 -15.67 -3.10
N THR A 105 1.40 -15.34 -4.30
CA THR A 105 1.76 -15.99 -5.58
C THR A 105 2.49 -15.00 -6.48
N ASN A 106 3.13 -15.49 -7.54
CA ASN A 106 3.84 -14.64 -8.51
C ASN A 106 2.92 -13.63 -9.22
N THR A 107 1.63 -13.93 -9.32
CA THR A 107 0.61 -13.05 -9.92
C THR A 107 -0.16 -12.24 -8.89
N GLY A 108 0.05 -12.54 -7.60
CA GLY A 108 -0.40 -11.75 -6.47
C GLY A 108 -0.97 -12.52 -5.30
N LEU A 109 -1.87 -11.90 -4.55
CA LEU A 109 -2.48 -12.50 -3.37
C LEU A 109 -3.61 -13.47 -3.77
N SER A 110 -3.63 -14.66 -3.17
CA SER A 110 -4.68 -15.67 -3.36
C SER A 110 -5.14 -16.21 -2.01
N LEU A 111 -6.33 -16.81 -1.95
CA LEU A 111 -6.81 -17.48 -0.74
C LEU A 111 -6.15 -18.86 -0.58
N SER A 112 -5.80 -19.22 0.64
CA SER A 112 -5.46 -20.60 1.01
C SER A 112 -6.73 -21.48 1.07
N PRO A 113 -6.61 -22.81 1.13
CA PRO A 113 -7.75 -23.69 1.36
C PRO A 113 -8.55 -23.31 2.62
N HIS A 114 -7.86 -22.99 3.72
CA HIS A 114 -8.49 -22.54 4.96
C HIS A 114 -9.14 -21.16 4.81
N GLY A 115 -8.49 -20.24 4.07
CA GLY A 115 -9.04 -18.92 3.77
C GLY A 115 -10.31 -18.99 2.90
N ARG A 116 -10.40 -19.97 2.00
CA ARG A 116 -11.63 -20.23 1.22
C ARG A 116 -12.77 -20.68 2.12
N ALA A 117 -12.54 -21.69 2.96
CA ALA A 117 -13.55 -22.18 3.91
C ALA A 117 -14.02 -21.09 4.89
N PHE A 118 -13.10 -20.24 5.37
CA PHE A 118 -13.44 -19.09 6.20
C PHE A 118 -14.28 -18.04 5.45
N SER A 119 -13.97 -17.77 4.19
CA SER A 119 -14.74 -16.82 3.38
C SER A 119 -16.17 -17.34 3.16
N GLU A 120 -16.32 -18.63 2.89
CA GLU A 120 -17.63 -19.28 2.73
C GLU A 120 -18.44 -19.28 4.03
N SER A 121 -17.80 -19.46 5.20
CA SER A 121 -18.48 -19.37 6.50
C SER A 121 -18.96 -17.96 6.84
N LEU A 122 -18.33 -16.93 6.26
CA LEU A 122 -18.81 -15.54 6.28
C LEU A 122 -19.93 -15.27 5.27
N GLY A 123 -20.35 -16.27 4.49
CA GLY A 123 -21.38 -16.14 3.46
C GLY A 123 -20.88 -15.52 2.14
N ILE A 124 -19.56 -15.51 1.91
CA ILE A 124 -18.97 -14.97 0.68
C ILE A 124 -18.99 -16.06 -0.42
N ASP A 125 -19.76 -15.82 -1.48
CA ASP A 125 -19.78 -16.70 -2.66
C ASP A 125 -18.54 -16.46 -3.55
N LEU A 126 -17.51 -17.27 -3.34
CA LEU A 126 -16.26 -17.22 -4.11
C LEU A 126 -16.44 -17.57 -5.59
N SER A 127 -17.47 -18.34 -5.94
CA SER A 127 -17.76 -18.73 -7.33
C SER A 127 -18.29 -17.54 -8.13
N ARG A 128 -19.14 -16.71 -7.52
CA ARG A 128 -19.59 -15.44 -8.11
C ARG A 128 -18.48 -14.40 -8.24
N LEU A 129 -17.55 -14.39 -7.28
CA LEU A 129 -16.42 -13.45 -7.29
C LEU A 129 -15.35 -13.84 -8.31
N SER A 130 -15.09 -15.13 -8.52
CA SER A 130 -14.12 -15.59 -9.53
C SER A 130 -14.61 -15.37 -10.97
N ALA A 131 -15.93 -15.42 -11.21
CA ALA A 131 -16.55 -15.08 -12.49
C ALA A 131 -16.42 -13.58 -12.84
N ARG A 132 -16.27 -12.72 -11.83
CA ARG A 132 -15.97 -11.30 -12.00
C ARG A 132 -14.45 -11.13 -12.10
N ARG A 133 -13.90 -11.12 -13.32
CA ARG A 133 -12.50 -10.74 -13.57
C ARG A 133 -12.21 -9.42 -12.82
N PRO A 134 -11.28 -9.38 -11.85
CA PRO A 134 -10.98 -8.14 -11.15
C PRO A 134 -10.45 -7.13 -12.17
N ARG A 135 -11.21 -6.07 -12.46
CA ARG A 135 -10.65 -4.92 -13.17
C ARG A 135 -9.67 -4.30 -12.18
N SER A 136 -8.38 -4.51 -12.50
CA SER A 136 -7.22 -4.12 -11.71
C SER A 136 -7.23 -4.62 -10.26
N ALA A 137 -6.82 -5.87 -10.06
CA ALA A 137 -5.74 -6.07 -9.10
C ALA A 137 -4.53 -5.35 -9.71
N GLY A 138 -4.32 -4.09 -9.34
CA GLY A 138 -3.00 -3.50 -9.49
C GLY A 138 -2.06 -4.47 -8.79
N ASN A 139 -1.19 -5.09 -9.59
CA ASN A 139 -0.05 -5.89 -9.18
C ASN A 139 0.14 -5.91 -7.66
N ALA A 140 -0.08 -7.08 -7.05
CA ALA A 140 0.25 -7.37 -5.66
C ALA A 140 1.78 -7.40 -5.45
N SER A 141 2.45 -6.35 -5.89
CA SER A 141 3.86 -6.06 -5.64
C SER A 141 4.04 -5.23 -4.38
N THR A 142 2.97 -4.68 -3.78
CA THR A 142 3.08 -3.84 -2.57
C THR A 142 2.93 -4.63 -1.26
N VAL A 143 2.42 -5.87 -1.28
CA VAL A 143 2.25 -6.68 -0.04
C VAL A 143 3.31 -7.79 0.10
N ALA A 144 4.05 -8.10 -0.96
CA ALA A 144 4.91 -9.29 -1.00
C ALA A 144 6.33 -9.13 -0.43
N ASN A 145 6.75 -7.95 0.05
CA ASN A 145 8.14 -7.77 0.50
C ASN A 145 8.33 -6.88 1.73
N ALA A 146 7.43 -6.98 2.70
CA ALA A 146 7.68 -6.57 4.08
C ALA A 146 7.95 -7.82 4.93
N ARG A 147 9.14 -8.43 4.76
CA ARG A 147 9.71 -9.25 5.85
C ARG A 147 10.56 -8.30 6.69
N PRO A 148 10.09 -7.85 7.86
CA PRO A 148 10.98 -7.20 8.81
C PRO A 148 11.93 -8.27 9.33
N ILE A 149 13.21 -8.07 9.05
CA ILE A 149 14.27 -8.67 9.85
C ILE A 149 14.16 -7.95 11.20
N LEU A 150 14.05 -8.73 12.28
CA LEU A 150 13.76 -8.36 13.67
C LEU A 150 12.28 -8.24 14.06
N SER A 151 11.90 -9.26 14.83
CA SER A 151 10.84 -9.30 15.81
C SER A 151 10.90 -8.13 16.80
N ALA A 152 9.72 -7.71 17.25
CA ALA A 152 9.39 -7.01 18.48
C ALA A 152 9.62 -5.49 18.55
N THR A 153 8.50 -4.79 18.76
CA THR A 153 8.37 -3.45 19.38
C THR A 153 8.33 -2.24 18.44
N LEU A 154 7.32 -2.17 17.57
CA LEU A 154 6.38 -1.04 17.48
C LEU A 154 5.35 -1.36 16.39
N ALA A 155 4.15 -1.77 16.80
CA ALA A 155 3.06 -2.03 15.87
C ALA A 155 2.63 -0.72 15.20
N LYS A 156 2.81 -0.65 13.87
CA LYS A 156 1.92 0.07 12.94
C LYS A 156 2.28 -0.37 11.50
N PRO A 157 1.47 -1.24 10.88
CA PRO A 157 1.69 -1.64 9.50
C PRO A 157 1.43 -0.47 8.54
N PHE A 158 2.49 -0.01 7.87
CA PHE A 158 2.41 0.94 6.77
C PHE A 158 1.93 0.22 5.51
N SER A 159 0.62 0.24 5.28
CA SER A 159 0.04 -0.08 3.97
C SER A 159 -0.04 1.21 3.15
N ILE A 160 0.89 1.38 2.21
CA ILE A 160 0.91 2.47 1.24
C ILE A 160 -0.22 2.21 0.22
N CYS A 161 -1.17 3.15 0.13
CA CYS A 161 -2.00 3.33 -1.07
C CYS A 161 -1.15 3.92 -2.20
#